data_AF-A3CLW5-F1
#
_entry.id   AF-A3CLW5-F1
#
_cell.length_a   1.000
_cell.length_b   1.000
_cell.length_c   1.000
_cell.angle_alpha   90.00
_cell.angle_beta   90.00
_cell.angle_gamma   90.00
#
_symmetry.space_group_name_H-M   'P 1'
#
loop_
_entity.id
_entity.type
_entity.pdbx_description
1 polymer ?
#
loop_
_entity_poly.entity_id
_entity_poly.type
_entity_poly.pdbx_seq_one_letter_code
_entity_poly.pdbx_strand_id
1 'polypeptide(L)'
;MITKEHYQFIRQHPAFVNLPVELFDKLAVEIQYRKIPKGQIIFFAGDRRERLFLLSQGYVRIEQYDSTDTFSYMDYVKKDSVFPYGGMFFDERYHYTASAVTNVEYLSIPIDLFEDYSKKSVDQLLFITKRLSQILEFQELRLRNVVAASASERVIQSLSLLCMDLCKDGDSLPFPISMKELAKLGATTRETVNQVLKKLLDEGRIEYEHKKLTFKEKEYFMKYLTRS
;
A
#
# COMPACT_ATOMS: atom_id res chain seq x y z
N MET A 1 -4.14 -12.63 -21.24
CA MET A 1 -3.49 -11.66 -22.12
C MET A 1 -4.09 -10.28 -21.86
N ILE A 2 -3.32 -9.22 -22.02
CA ILE A 2 -3.77 -7.83 -21.84
C ILE A 2 -4.46 -7.30 -23.11
N THR A 3 -5.36 -6.33 -22.96
CA THR A 3 -6.00 -5.62 -24.08
C THR A 3 -5.11 -4.49 -24.57
N LYS A 4 -5.48 -3.84 -25.69
CA LYS A 4 -4.81 -2.63 -26.17
C LYS A 4 -4.89 -1.48 -25.16
N GLU A 5 -6.02 -1.34 -24.47
CA GLU A 5 -6.21 -0.34 -23.42
C GLU A 5 -5.29 -0.60 -22.22
N HIS A 6 -5.18 -1.86 -21.77
CA HIS A 6 -4.22 -2.25 -20.74
C HIS A 6 -2.79 -1.95 -21.16
N TYR A 7 -2.40 -2.27 -22.40
CA TYR A 7 -1.07 -1.95 -22.92
C TYR A 7 -0.79 -0.45 -22.82
N GLN A 8 -1.71 0.41 -23.27
CA GLN A 8 -1.55 1.86 -23.22
C GLN A 8 -1.45 2.38 -21.79
N PHE A 9 -2.29 1.88 -20.89
CA PHE A 9 -2.26 2.21 -19.47
C PHE A 9 -0.90 1.89 -18.84
N ILE A 10 -0.37 0.68 -19.05
CA ILE A 10 0.93 0.27 -18.50
C ILE A 10 2.05 1.09 -19.13
N ARG A 11 2.04 1.30 -20.45
CA ARG A 11 3.11 2.01 -21.17
C ARG A 11 3.27 3.45 -20.70
N GLN A 12 2.17 4.10 -20.36
CA GLN A 12 2.14 5.47 -19.85
C GLN A 12 2.44 5.56 -18.34
N HIS A 13 2.37 4.44 -17.63
CA HIS A 13 2.59 4.43 -16.19
C HIS A 13 4.06 4.76 -15.86
N PRO A 14 4.33 5.62 -14.86
CA PRO A 14 5.70 6.08 -14.52
C PRO A 14 6.70 4.95 -14.26
N ALA A 15 6.23 3.81 -13.77
CA ALA A 15 7.07 2.63 -13.52
C ALA A 15 7.52 1.87 -14.78
N PHE A 16 7.01 2.21 -15.96
CA PHE A 16 7.35 1.53 -17.22
C PHE A 16 7.72 2.50 -18.34
N VAL A 17 7.48 3.81 -18.16
CA VAL A 17 7.71 4.81 -19.21
C VAL A 17 9.17 4.85 -19.69
N ASN A 18 10.12 4.57 -18.79
CA ASN A 18 11.56 4.59 -19.07
C ASN A 18 12.11 3.26 -19.60
N LEU A 19 11.28 2.24 -19.79
CA LEU A 19 11.69 1.00 -20.46
C LEU A 19 11.80 1.22 -21.98
N PRO A 20 12.87 0.73 -22.64
CA PRO A 20 12.96 0.75 -24.09
C PRO A 20 11.76 0.05 -24.73
N VAL A 21 11.22 0.63 -25.82
CA VAL A 21 9.96 0.16 -26.44
C VAL A 21 10.02 -1.32 -26.79
N GLU A 22 11.12 -1.77 -27.41
CA GLU A 22 11.29 -3.19 -27.80
C GLU A 22 11.30 -4.16 -26.60
N LEU A 23 11.85 -3.73 -25.45
CA LEU A 23 11.86 -4.53 -24.23
C LEU A 23 10.49 -4.49 -23.55
N PHE A 24 9.83 -3.34 -23.56
CA PHE A 24 8.47 -3.21 -23.05
C PHE A 24 7.50 -4.09 -23.83
N ASP A 25 7.60 -4.15 -25.16
CA ASP A 25 6.75 -5.00 -25.99
C ASP A 25 6.90 -6.48 -25.66
N LYS A 26 8.15 -6.92 -25.43
CA LYS A 26 8.43 -8.29 -24.95
C LYS A 26 7.83 -8.54 -23.57
N LEU A 27 7.98 -7.60 -22.65
CA LEU A 27 7.39 -7.70 -21.31
C LEU A 27 5.86 -7.77 -21.38
N ALA A 28 5.24 -6.94 -22.21
CA ALA A 28 3.79 -6.79 -22.32
C ALA A 28 3.07 -8.07 -22.75
N VAL A 29 3.72 -8.90 -23.57
CA VAL A 29 3.20 -10.22 -23.99
C VAL A 29 3.01 -11.15 -22.79
N GLU A 30 3.87 -11.05 -21.78
CA GLU A 30 3.85 -11.92 -20.60
C GLU A 30 2.98 -11.38 -19.44
N ILE A 31 2.44 -10.16 -19.58
CA ILE A 31 1.59 -9.56 -18.54
C ILE A 31 0.22 -10.25 -18.51
N GLN A 32 -0.24 -10.55 -17.30
CA GLN A 32 -1.56 -11.12 -17.06
C GLN A 32 -2.46 -10.15 -16.32
N TYR A 33 -3.60 -9.83 -16.90
CA TYR A 33 -4.66 -9.12 -16.20
C TYR A 33 -5.51 -10.07 -15.35
N ARG A 34 -5.85 -9.65 -14.13
CA ARG A 34 -6.66 -10.42 -13.18
C ARG A 34 -7.69 -9.53 -12.50
N LYS A 35 -8.87 -10.10 -12.25
CA LYS A 35 -9.88 -9.56 -11.34
C LYS A 35 -10.07 -10.53 -10.19
N ILE A 36 -10.01 -10.04 -8.97
CA ILE A 36 -10.29 -10.84 -7.78
C ILE A 36 -11.30 -10.12 -6.87
N PRO A 37 -12.24 -10.86 -6.25
CA PRO A 37 -13.16 -10.29 -5.29
C PRO A 37 -12.46 -9.94 -3.98
N LYS A 38 -13.10 -9.07 -3.20
CA LYS A 38 -12.70 -8.78 -1.81
C LYS A 38 -12.46 -10.06 -1.01
N GLY A 39 -11.38 -10.09 -0.25
CA GLY A 39 -10.99 -11.18 0.64
C GLY A 39 -10.08 -12.23 0.00
N GLN A 40 -9.88 -12.20 -1.33
CA GLN A 40 -8.92 -13.09 -1.96
C GLN A 40 -7.47 -12.65 -1.75
N ILE A 41 -6.60 -13.65 -1.66
CA ILE A 41 -5.15 -13.49 -1.50
C ILE A 41 -4.49 -13.46 -2.89
N ILE A 42 -3.56 -12.53 -3.08
CA ILE A 42 -2.77 -12.39 -4.32
C ILE A 42 -1.52 -13.28 -4.24
N PHE A 43 -0.83 -13.25 -3.10
CA PHE A 43 0.32 -14.10 -2.78
C PHE A 43 0.49 -14.19 -1.26
N PHE A 44 1.15 -15.25 -0.79
CA PHE A 44 1.49 -15.43 0.62
C PHE A 44 2.95 -15.02 0.89
N ALA A 45 3.21 -14.65 2.15
CA ALA A 45 4.58 -14.55 2.64
C ALA A 45 5.29 -15.92 2.48
N GLY A 46 6.54 -15.90 2.01
CA GLY A 46 7.32 -17.10 1.75
C GLY A 46 7.13 -17.72 0.37
N ASP A 47 6.08 -17.35 -0.38
CA ASP A 47 5.95 -17.77 -1.78
C ASP A 47 7.13 -17.25 -2.61
N ARG A 48 7.49 -17.98 -3.67
CA ARG A 48 8.51 -17.54 -4.61
C ARG A 48 8.07 -16.23 -5.26
N ARG A 49 8.97 -15.25 -5.28
CA ARG A 49 8.74 -13.94 -5.88
C ARG A 49 8.90 -14.06 -7.39
N GLU A 50 7.82 -14.43 -8.08
CA GLU A 50 7.82 -14.59 -9.55
C GLU A 50 7.20 -13.39 -10.28
N ARG A 51 6.44 -12.56 -9.56
CA ARG A 51 5.62 -11.51 -10.15
C ARG A 51 5.72 -10.18 -9.39
N LEU A 52 5.59 -9.09 -10.14
CA LEU A 52 5.25 -7.76 -9.69
C LEU A 52 3.79 -7.48 -10.05
N PHE A 53 3.13 -6.56 -9.35
CA PHE A 53 1.72 -6.25 -9.55
C PHE A 53 1.52 -4.74 -9.72
N LEU A 54 0.79 -4.34 -10.77
CA LEU A 54 0.28 -2.98 -10.94
C LEU A 54 -1.22 -2.99 -10.68
N LEU A 55 -1.66 -2.30 -9.64
CA LEU A 55 -3.07 -2.22 -9.25
C LEU A 55 -3.79 -1.18 -10.12
N SER A 56 -4.71 -1.60 -10.98
CA SER A 56 -5.51 -0.67 -11.80
C SER A 56 -6.81 -0.25 -11.11
N GLN A 57 -7.35 -1.09 -10.23
CA GLN A 57 -8.53 -0.78 -9.44
C GLN A 57 -8.49 -1.44 -8.07
N GLY A 58 -9.07 -0.76 -7.09
CA GLY A 58 -9.28 -1.29 -5.75
C GLY A 58 -8.10 -1.03 -4.82
N TYR A 59 -8.11 -1.75 -3.70
CA TYR A 59 -7.14 -1.63 -2.63
C TYR A 59 -6.73 -3.00 -2.12
N VAL A 60 -5.44 -3.14 -1.85
CA VAL A 60 -4.82 -4.36 -1.34
C VAL A 60 -4.26 -4.08 0.04
N ARG A 61 -4.44 -4.99 0.98
CA ARG A 61 -3.76 -4.97 2.28
C ARG A 61 -2.56 -5.90 2.21
N ILE A 62 -1.41 -5.43 2.64
CA ILE A 62 -0.22 -6.25 2.86
C ILE A 62 -0.06 -6.47 4.36
N GLU A 63 0.24 -7.70 4.76
CA GLU A 63 0.38 -8.05 6.16
C GLU A 63 1.46 -9.11 6.39
N GLN A 64 2.21 -8.96 7.48
CA GLN A 64 3.20 -9.93 7.97
C GLN A 64 2.87 -10.30 9.41
N TYR A 65 3.08 -11.58 9.70
CA TYR A 65 2.92 -12.18 11.03
C TYR A 65 4.29 -12.65 11.53
N ASP A 66 4.51 -12.57 12.83
CA ASP A 66 5.68 -13.17 13.47
C ASP A 66 5.48 -14.67 13.74
N SER A 67 6.50 -15.32 14.31
CA SER A 67 6.52 -16.76 14.61
C SER A 67 5.51 -17.20 15.68
N THR A 68 4.88 -16.25 16.39
CA THR A 68 3.84 -16.52 17.39
C THR A 68 2.43 -16.32 16.82
N ASP A 69 2.31 -16.16 15.50
CA ASP A 69 1.11 -15.67 14.80
C ASP A 69 0.63 -14.31 15.34
N THR A 70 1.51 -13.60 16.06
CA THR A 70 1.25 -12.24 16.49
C THR A 70 1.65 -11.32 15.35
N PHE A 71 0.87 -10.27 15.18
CA PHE A 71 0.95 -9.42 14.01
C PHE A 71 2.18 -8.49 14.09
N SER A 72 2.99 -8.43 13.02
CA SER A 72 4.19 -7.60 12.97
C SER A 72 4.07 -6.36 12.06
N TYR A 73 3.32 -6.43 10.96
CA TYR A 73 3.26 -5.32 9.98
C TYR A 73 2.00 -5.33 9.10
N MET A 74 1.39 -4.16 8.83
CA MET A 74 0.21 -3.99 7.94
C MET A 74 0.28 -2.68 7.21
N ASP A 75 0.00 -2.72 5.93
CA ASP A 75 -0.15 -1.53 5.09
C ASP A 75 -1.22 -1.74 4.02
N TYR A 76 -1.57 -0.67 3.31
CA TYR A 76 -2.50 -0.69 2.20
C TYR A 76 -1.84 -0.15 0.93
N VAL A 77 -2.10 -0.83 -0.18
CA VAL A 77 -1.69 -0.42 -1.51
C VAL A 77 -2.91 0.07 -2.26
N LYS A 78 -2.83 1.29 -2.79
CA LYS A 78 -3.89 1.94 -3.56
C LYS A 78 -3.76 1.72 -5.06
N LYS A 79 -4.84 1.98 -5.80
CA LYS A 79 -4.83 2.00 -7.27
C LYS A 79 -3.69 2.86 -7.82
N ASP A 80 -3.27 2.55 -9.03
CA ASP A 80 -2.14 3.19 -9.74
C ASP A 80 -0.78 2.99 -9.03
N SER A 81 -0.68 1.98 -8.16
CA SER A 81 0.57 1.62 -7.47
C SER A 81 1.11 0.29 -7.95
N VAL A 82 2.44 0.24 -8.06
CA VAL A 82 3.20 -0.99 -8.31
C VAL A 82 3.69 -1.56 -6.99
N PHE A 83 3.57 -2.87 -6.78
CA PHE A 83 4.03 -3.57 -5.59
C PHE A 83 4.31 -5.06 -5.89
N PRO A 84 5.14 -5.75 -5.08
CA PRO A 84 6.03 -5.20 -4.07
C PRO A 84 7.33 -4.64 -4.68
N TYR A 85 7.75 -3.44 -4.24
CA TYR A 85 9.10 -2.94 -4.52
C TYR A 85 10.16 -3.50 -3.58
N GLY A 86 9.76 -3.91 -2.36
CA GLY A 86 10.65 -4.59 -1.43
C GLY A 86 11.23 -5.85 -2.07
N GLY A 87 12.55 -6.01 -1.95
CA GLY A 87 13.27 -7.15 -2.48
C GLY A 87 13.60 -7.14 -3.97
N MET A 88 13.33 -6.03 -4.65
CA MET A 88 13.71 -5.89 -6.05
C MET A 88 15.23 -6.07 -6.24
N PHE A 89 15.60 -6.90 -7.22
CA PHE A 89 16.98 -7.30 -7.56
C PHE A 89 17.71 -8.19 -6.54
N PHE A 90 17.06 -8.62 -5.45
CA PHE A 90 17.74 -9.33 -4.37
C PHE A 90 16.94 -10.53 -3.83
N ASP A 91 15.67 -10.34 -3.49
CA ASP A 91 14.91 -11.37 -2.77
C ASP A 91 14.26 -12.40 -3.69
N GLU A 92 14.36 -13.66 -3.29
CA GLU A 92 13.73 -14.79 -3.99
C GLU A 92 12.28 -15.04 -3.57
N ARG A 93 11.83 -14.47 -2.45
CA ARG A 93 10.52 -14.75 -1.82
C ARG A 93 9.82 -13.48 -1.35
N TYR A 94 8.49 -13.53 -1.28
CA TYR A 94 7.71 -12.43 -0.72
C TYR A 94 7.85 -12.38 0.81
N HIS A 95 7.97 -11.17 1.36
CA HIS A 95 8.09 -10.96 2.82
C HIS A 95 6.74 -10.90 3.55
N TYR A 96 5.66 -10.64 2.82
CA TYR A 96 4.33 -10.41 3.37
C TYR A 96 3.27 -11.06 2.50
N THR A 97 2.09 -11.26 3.07
CA THR A 97 0.89 -11.71 2.36
C THR A 97 0.14 -10.50 1.84
N ALA A 98 -0.32 -10.54 0.59
CA ALA A 98 -1.14 -9.50 -0.02
C ALA A 98 -2.57 -10.00 -0.23
N SER A 99 -3.58 -9.27 0.25
CA SER A 99 -4.99 -9.64 0.11
C SER A 99 -5.86 -8.46 -0.31
N ALA A 100 -6.91 -8.72 -1.09
CA ALA A 100 -7.82 -7.70 -1.59
C ALA A 100 -8.78 -7.22 -0.49
N VAL A 101 -8.84 -5.91 -0.21
CA VAL A 101 -9.80 -5.33 0.75
C VAL A 101 -11.05 -4.75 0.08
N THR A 102 -10.99 -4.57 -1.24
CA THR A 102 -12.12 -4.32 -2.13
C THR A 102 -12.13 -5.37 -3.25
N ASN A 103 -13.07 -5.30 -4.19
CA ASN A 103 -12.83 -5.92 -5.49
C ASN A 103 -11.61 -5.24 -6.13
N VAL A 104 -10.72 -6.03 -6.69
CA VAL A 104 -9.40 -5.60 -7.12
C VAL A 104 -9.16 -6.06 -8.56
N GLU A 105 -8.65 -5.15 -9.37
CA GLU A 105 -8.16 -5.44 -10.71
C GLU A 105 -6.68 -5.07 -10.79
N TYR A 106 -5.86 -5.99 -11.30
CA TYR A 106 -4.43 -5.78 -11.37
C TYR A 106 -3.79 -6.47 -12.57
N LEU A 107 -2.61 -5.99 -12.91
CA LEU A 107 -1.73 -6.55 -13.92
C LEU A 107 -0.58 -7.25 -13.20
N SER A 108 -0.36 -8.52 -13.49
CA SER A 108 0.73 -9.34 -12.97
C SER A 108 1.85 -9.39 -14.01
N ILE A 109 3.02 -8.90 -13.63
CA ILE A 109 4.19 -8.71 -14.49
C ILE A 109 5.29 -9.69 -14.06
N PRO A 110 5.93 -10.44 -14.96
CA PRO A 110 7.10 -11.26 -14.62
C PRO A 110 8.22 -10.40 -14.04
N ILE A 111 8.65 -10.73 -12.82
CA ILE A 111 9.60 -9.88 -12.10
C ILE A 111 11.01 -9.96 -12.67
N ASP A 112 11.42 -11.14 -13.13
CA ASP A 112 12.69 -11.40 -13.78
C ASP A 112 12.89 -10.52 -15.03
N LEU A 113 11.89 -10.51 -15.92
CA LEU A 113 11.92 -9.67 -17.12
C LEU A 113 11.89 -8.17 -16.75
N PHE A 114 11.05 -7.78 -15.79
CA PHE A 114 11.00 -6.39 -15.35
C PHE A 114 12.35 -5.91 -14.79
N GLU A 115 12.99 -6.73 -13.95
CA GLU A 115 14.30 -6.41 -13.37
C GLU A 115 15.39 -6.39 -14.44
N ASP A 116 15.45 -7.38 -15.31
CA ASP A 116 16.47 -7.45 -16.37
C ASP A 116 16.35 -6.31 -17.38
N TYR A 117 15.12 -5.91 -17.72
CA TYR A 117 14.90 -4.80 -18.65
C TYR A 117 15.14 -3.45 -17.97
N SER A 118 14.85 -3.34 -16.67
CA SER A 118 15.17 -2.14 -15.89
C SER A 118 16.67 -1.86 -15.86
N LYS A 119 17.52 -2.90 -15.80
CA LYS A 119 18.99 -2.76 -15.87
C LYS A 119 19.49 -2.13 -17.18
N LYS A 120 18.66 -2.10 -18.24
CA LYS A 120 19.02 -1.53 -19.55
C LYS A 120 18.69 -0.04 -19.68
N SER A 121 18.12 0.58 -18.65
CA SER A 121 17.75 1.99 -18.65
C SER A 121 18.13 2.66 -17.33
N VAL A 122 19.05 3.63 -17.40
CA VAL A 122 19.48 4.40 -16.23
C VAL A 122 18.30 5.16 -15.61
N ASP A 123 17.44 5.74 -16.44
CA ASP A 123 16.25 6.46 -15.98
C ASP A 123 15.24 5.54 -15.29
N GLN A 124 15.13 4.29 -15.73
CA GLN A 124 14.31 3.29 -15.07
C GLN A 124 14.88 2.91 -13.70
N LEU A 125 16.20 2.67 -13.61
CA LEU A 125 16.85 2.41 -12.32
C LEU A 125 16.73 3.61 -11.38
N LEU A 126 16.93 4.84 -11.86
CA LEU A 126 16.74 6.06 -11.08
C LEU A 126 15.29 6.21 -10.59
N PHE A 127 14.30 5.86 -11.43
CA PHE A 127 12.91 5.82 -11.02
C PHE A 127 12.69 4.83 -9.86
N ILE A 128 13.17 3.59 -10.01
CA ILE A 128 13.05 2.56 -8.96
C ILE A 128 13.74 3.01 -7.67
N THR A 129 14.95 3.56 -7.75
CA THR A 129 15.67 4.09 -6.58
C THR A 129 14.88 5.20 -5.89
N LYS A 130 14.34 6.17 -6.63
CA LYS A 130 13.47 7.21 -6.07
C LYS A 130 12.24 6.63 -5.38
N ARG A 131 11.62 5.60 -5.97
CA ARG A 131 10.48 4.89 -5.36
C ARG A 131 10.86 4.18 -4.06
N LEU A 132 12.01 3.51 -4.03
CA LEU A 132 12.54 2.88 -2.82
C LEU A 132 12.84 3.91 -1.73
N SER A 133 13.43 5.07 -2.08
CA SER A 133 13.65 6.18 -1.13
C SER A 133 12.33 6.72 -0.55
N GLN A 134 11.29 6.89 -1.37
CA GLN A 134 9.97 7.32 -0.90
C GLN A 134 9.31 6.29 0.02
N ILE A 135 9.47 4.99 -0.28
CA ILE A 135 8.99 3.92 0.59
C ILE A 135 9.74 3.95 1.92
N LEU A 136 11.07 4.13 1.90
CA LEU A 136 11.89 4.24 3.10
C LEU A 136 11.45 5.41 3.98
N GLU A 137 11.28 6.60 3.41
CA GLU A 137 10.79 7.78 4.12
C GLU A 137 9.42 7.52 4.77
N PHE A 138 8.51 6.85 4.06
CA PHE A 138 7.21 6.48 4.62
C PHE A 138 7.33 5.46 5.76
N GLN A 139 8.26 4.50 5.68
CA GLN A 139 8.51 3.56 6.78
C GLN A 139 9.19 4.24 7.98
N GLU A 140 10.04 5.24 7.77
CA GLU A 140 10.62 6.05 8.86
C GLU A 140 9.53 6.83 9.61
N LEU A 141 8.56 7.42 8.89
CA LEU A 141 7.40 8.06 9.52
C LEU A 141 6.58 7.07 10.36
N ARG A 142 6.43 5.83 9.90
CA ARG A 142 5.78 4.76 10.69
C ARG A 142 6.58 4.38 11.93
N LEU A 143 7.91 4.28 11.81
CA LEU A 143 8.76 3.96 12.94
C LEU A 143 8.69 5.04 14.03
N ARG A 144 8.61 6.32 13.64
CA ARG A 144 8.34 7.42 14.59
C ARG A 144 7.02 7.21 15.35
N ASN A 145 6.01 6.61 14.73
CA ASN A 145 4.77 6.30 15.42
C ASN A 145 4.95 5.22 16.49
N VAL A 146 5.78 4.21 16.25
CA VAL A 146 6.02 3.14 17.24
C VAL A 146 6.62 3.71 18.52
N VAL A 147 7.45 4.74 18.42
CA VAL A 147 8.10 5.41 19.58
C VAL A 147 7.25 6.53 20.21
N ALA A 148 6.03 6.78 19.73
CA ALA A 148 5.18 7.83 20.30
C ALA A 148 4.84 7.57 21.77
N ALA A 149 4.71 8.66 22.53
CA ALA A 149 4.69 8.63 23.99
C ALA A 149 3.47 7.91 24.56
N SER A 150 2.33 7.91 23.85
CA SER A 150 1.12 7.22 24.28
C SER A 150 0.46 6.36 23.20
N ALA A 151 -0.25 5.32 23.65
CA ALA A 151 -1.06 4.49 22.77
C ALA A 151 -2.11 5.29 22.01
N SER A 152 -2.68 6.34 22.62
CA SER A 152 -3.63 7.24 21.97
C SER A 152 -3.00 8.05 20.84
N GLU A 153 -1.78 8.56 21.04
CA GLU A 153 -1.03 9.25 19.98
C GLU A 153 -0.71 8.34 18.81
N ARG A 154 -0.36 7.07 19.07
CA ARG A 154 -0.15 6.08 18.00
C ARG A 154 -1.39 5.85 17.14
N VAL A 155 -2.58 5.86 17.75
CA VAL A 155 -3.84 5.79 16.99
C VAL A 155 -4.01 7.04 16.12
N ILE A 156 -3.82 8.24 16.68
CA ILE A 156 -3.95 9.49 15.92
C ILE A 156 -2.97 9.54 14.76
N GLN A 157 -1.70 9.18 14.99
CA GLN A 157 -0.70 9.17 13.92
C GLN A 157 -0.98 8.09 12.86
N SER A 158 -1.51 6.93 13.26
CA SER A 158 -1.96 5.91 12.30
C SER A 158 -3.10 6.43 11.41
N LEU A 159 -4.07 7.13 12.02
CA LEU A 159 -5.13 7.82 11.30
C LEU A 159 -4.56 8.91 10.37
N SER A 160 -3.54 9.65 10.79
CA SER A 160 -2.85 10.64 9.96
C SER A 160 -2.16 10.03 8.74
N LEU A 161 -1.46 8.91 8.92
CA LEU A 161 -0.84 8.20 7.79
C LEU A 161 -1.89 7.68 6.80
N LEU A 162 -2.99 7.11 7.29
CA LEU A 162 -4.10 6.67 6.46
C LEU A 162 -4.73 7.83 5.68
N CYS A 163 -4.95 8.97 6.35
CA CYS A 163 -5.50 10.18 5.71
C CYS A 163 -4.56 10.70 4.61
N MET A 164 -3.26 10.79 4.89
CA MET A 164 -2.27 11.28 3.92
C MET A 164 -2.18 10.38 2.69
N ASP A 165 -2.17 9.06 2.88
CA ASP A 165 -1.89 8.14 1.79
C ASP A 165 -3.15 7.79 0.97
N LEU A 166 -4.30 7.60 1.63
CA LEU A 166 -5.51 7.03 1.02
C LEU A 166 -6.64 8.04 0.77
N CYS A 167 -6.58 9.24 1.35
CA CYS A 167 -7.64 10.26 1.24
C CYS A 167 -7.21 11.49 0.43
N LYS A 168 -6.44 11.28 -0.65
CA LYS A 168 -6.05 12.38 -1.56
C LYS A 168 -7.24 12.89 -2.39
N ASP A 169 -8.06 11.98 -2.90
CA ASP A 169 -9.17 12.30 -3.83
C ASP A 169 -10.53 12.45 -3.13
N GLY A 170 -10.57 12.38 -1.80
CA GLY A 170 -11.80 12.48 -1.02
C GLY A 170 -11.55 12.41 0.49
N ASP A 171 -12.59 12.58 1.29
CA ASP A 171 -12.45 12.71 2.76
C ASP A 171 -12.63 11.39 3.52
N SER A 172 -13.08 10.34 2.85
CA SER A 172 -13.27 9.03 3.45
C SER A 172 -12.20 8.05 3.03
N LEU A 173 -11.94 7.06 3.90
CA LEU A 173 -11.24 5.87 3.44
C LEU A 173 -12.07 5.16 2.37
N PRO A 174 -11.42 4.66 1.32
CA PRO A 174 -12.10 4.08 0.16
C PRO A 174 -12.61 2.65 0.41
N PHE A 175 -12.40 2.12 1.62
CA PHE A 175 -12.90 0.83 2.07
C PHE A 175 -13.26 0.88 3.56
N PRO A 176 -14.14 -0.02 4.05
CA PRO A 176 -14.45 -0.11 5.46
C PRO A 176 -13.23 -0.58 6.27
N ILE A 177 -12.92 0.10 7.37
CA ILE A 177 -11.84 -0.27 8.30
C ILE A 177 -12.41 -0.54 9.69
N SER A 178 -12.07 -1.68 10.28
CA SER A 178 -12.51 -2.04 11.63
C SER A 178 -11.62 -1.42 12.71
N MET A 179 -12.17 -1.26 13.92
CA MET A 179 -11.36 -0.87 15.09
C MET A 179 -10.24 -1.89 15.39
N LYS A 180 -10.40 -3.17 15.03
CA LYS A 180 -9.35 -4.18 15.16
C LYS A 180 -8.19 -3.89 14.21
N GLU A 181 -8.47 -3.47 12.98
CA GLU A 181 -7.44 -3.06 12.02
C GLU A 181 -6.76 -1.77 12.46
N LEU A 182 -7.51 -0.77 12.95
CA LEU A 182 -6.92 0.44 13.52
C LEU A 182 -6.04 0.14 14.74
N ALA A 183 -6.42 -0.82 15.57
CA ALA A 183 -5.63 -1.25 16.73
C ALA A 183 -4.31 -1.90 16.30
N LYS A 184 -4.34 -2.71 15.23
CA LYS A 184 -3.13 -3.26 14.60
C LYS A 184 -2.21 -2.15 14.10
N LEU A 185 -2.73 -1.16 13.37
CA LEU A 185 -1.93 -0.03 12.86
C LEU A 185 -1.30 0.79 14.00
N GLY A 186 -2.07 1.07 15.05
CA GLY A 186 -1.61 1.84 16.20
C GLY A 186 -0.80 1.05 17.24
N ALA A 187 -0.51 -0.23 16.98
CA ALA A 187 0.12 -1.14 17.94
C ALA A 187 -0.48 -1.00 19.34
N THR A 188 -1.80 -1.14 19.42
CA THR A 188 -2.59 -0.92 20.64
C THR A 188 -3.80 -1.85 20.70
N THR A 189 -4.67 -1.66 21.70
CA THR A 189 -5.89 -2.45 21.89
C THR A 189 -7.08 -1.79 21.19
N ARG A 190 -8.12 -2.60 20.94
CA ARG A 190 -9.39 -2.12 20.38
C ARG A 190 -10.04 -1.10 21.31
N GLU A 191 -9.87 -1.28 22.62
CA GLU A 191 -10.41 -0.42 23.67
C GLU A 191 -9.80 0.99 23.58
N THR A 192 -8.47 1.09 23.41
CA THR A 192 -7.80 2.39 23.21
C THR A 192 -8.26 3.06 21.93
N VAL A 193 -8.36 2.32 20.82
CA VAL A 193 -8.90 2.88 19.56
C VAL A 193 -10.30 3.43 19.75
N ASN A 194 -11.19 2.68 20.43
CA ASN A 194 -12.56 3.12 20.67
C ASN A 194 -12.60 4.44 21.47
N GLN A 195 -11.77 4.57 22.51
CA GLN A 195 -11.66 5.81 23.29
C GLN A 195 -11.19 7.00 22.44
N VAL A 196 -10.17 6.80 21.59
CA VAL A 196 -9.65 7.84 20.70
C VAL A 196 -10.67 8.24 19.65
N LEU A 197 -11.32 7.28 18.99
CA LEU A 197 -12.34 7.56 17.98
C LEU A 197 -13.54 8.28 18.59
N LYS A 198 -13.99 7.88 19.78
CA LYS A 198 -15.08 8.58 20.48
C LYS A 198 -14.73 10.05 20.73
N LYS A 199 -13.53 10.33 21.23
CA LYS A 199 -13.04 11.70 21.43
C LYS A 199 -13.04 12.50 20.11
N LEU A 200 -12.52 11.91 19.03
CA LEU A 200 -12.47 12.59 17.73
C LEU A 200 -13.86 12.82 17.12
N LEU A 201 -14.83 11.93 17.39
CA LEU A 201 -16.25 12.11 17.02
C LEU A 201 -16.90 13.24 17.82
N ASP A 202 -16.71 13.26 19.14
CA ASP A 202 -17.23 14.29 20.03
C ASP A 202 -16.65 15.69 19.68
N GLU A 203 -15.42 15.73 19.19
CA GLU A 203 -14.75 16.95 18.69
C GLU A 203 -15.10 17.30 17.23
N GLY A 204 -15.92 16.50 16.54
CA GLY A 204 -16.32 16.74 15.15
C GLY A 204 -15.20 16.57 14.11
N ARG A 205 -14.10 15.91 14.48
CA ARG A 205 -12.91 15.75 13.61
C ARG A 205 -13.02 14.61 12.61
N ILE A 206 -13.84 13.62 12.92
CA ILE A 206 -14.12 12.47 12.07
C ILE A 206 -15.61 12.12 12.08
N GLU A 207 -16.04 11.31 11.12
CA GLU A 207 -17.23 10.45 11.23
C GLU A 207 -16.80 8.99 11.12
N TYR A 208 -17.47 8.10 11.85
CA TYR A 208 -17.21 6.66 11.82
C TYR A 208 -18.51 5.86 11.93
N GLU A 209 -19.09 5.51 10.78
CA GLU A 209 -20.37 4.80 10.69
C GLU A 209 -20.22 3.58 9.78
N HIS A 210 -20.77 2.42 10.18
CA HIS A 210 -20.66 1.17 9.41
C HIS A 210 -19.22 0.84 8.95
N LYS A 211 -18.22 1.15 9.79
CA LYS A 211 -16.77 1.04 9.51
C LYS A 211 -16.23 1.99 8.42
N LYS A 212 -17.05 2.90 7.89
CA LYS A 212 -16.62 3.98 7.01
C LYS A 212 -16.05 5.10 7.86
N LEU A 213 -14.76 5.33 7.74
CA LEU A 213 -14.06 6.45 8.39
C LEU A 213 -14.00 7.64 7.43
N THR A 214 -14.46 8.80 7.87
CA THR A 214 -14.38 10.08 7.15
C THR A 214 -13.64 11.09 7.99
N PHE A 215 -12.64 11.75 7.42
CA PHE A 215 -11.86 12.81 8.04
C PHE A 215 -12.52 14.17 7.76
N LYS A 216 -13.12 14.80 8.78
CA LYS A 216 -13.78 16.12 8.64
C LYS A 216 -12.80 17.28 8.74
N GLU A 217 -11.73 17.09 9.51
CA GLU A 217 -10.69 18.10 9.72
C GLU A 217 -9.31 17.52 9.33
N LYS A 218 -9.04 17.36 8.02
CA LYS A 218 -7.76 16.76 7.55
C LYS A 218 -6.52 17.49 8.07
N GLU A 219 -6.59 18.82 8.19
CA GLU A 219 -5.48 19.63 8.68
C GLU A 219 -5.05 19.26 10.10
N TYR A 220 -5.98 18.85 10.96
CA TYR A 220 -5.66 18.35 12.29
C TYR A 220 -4.71 17.15 12.21
N PHE A 221 -5.00 16.20 11.32
CA PHE A 221 -4.20 14.98 11.15
C PHE A 221 -2.83 15.26 10.52
N MET A 222 -2.74 16.19 9.56
CA MET A 222 -1.47 16.52 8.90
C MET A 222 -0.43 17.12 9.87
N LYS A 223 -0.87 17.82 10.91
CA LYS A 223 0.03 18.38 11.96
C LYS A 223 0.81 17.31 12.72
N TYR A 224 0.32 16.06 12.75
CA TYR A 224 1.00 14.95 13.42
C TYR A 224 2.10 14.31 12.55
N LEU A 225 2.19 14.67 11.27
CA LEU A 225 3.23 14.18 10.36
C LEU A 225 4.43 15.14 10.28
N THR A 226 4.25 16.40 10.69
CA THR A 226 5.26 17.47 10.56
C THR A 226 5.93 17.86 11.88
N ARG A 227 5.44 17.37 13.04
CA ARG A 227 6.05 17.65 14.34
C ARG A 227 7.37 16.89 14.49
N SER A 228 8.45 17.57 14.10
CA SER A 228 9.85 17.36 14.50
C SER A 228 10.14 18.09 15.81
#